data_AF-A0A538DE75-F1
#
_entry.id   AF-A0A538DE75-F1
#
_cell.length_a   1.000
_cell.length_b   1.000
_cell.length_c   1.000
_cell.angle_alpha   90.00
_cell.angle_beta   90.00
_cell.angle_gamma   90.00
#
_symmetry.space_group_name_H-M   'P 1'
#
loop_
_entity.id
_entity.type
_entity.pdbx_description
1 polymer ?
#
loop_
_entity_poly.entity_id
_entity_poly.type
_entity_poly.pdbx_seq_one_letter_code
_entity_poly.pdbx_strand_id
1 'polypeptide(L)'
;MTIPEDVDDPIESYLDEVFTAMRGSPRTIRRVLREVEDHLRDAAAEAQRAGMSDDEAARLAIARFGPARSLASASTAAGPLRVSDVGRQLLVLCCLLAGIGLVSIGASGVVAAGMGKAFGARFVAGDLPGVTYTADRCADFARLVPHATTCAQAAAIHHYGEVVEYRLAAGVAGLFALVVWRRLRRRWPSTAHGLLLPRALMPALAAALFAMASLLLAVQAANALTVGRDAGAGQWLSGAVVSIVVAVASGGSLVRSLREAPV
;
A
#
# COMPACT_ATOMS: atom_id res chain seq x y z
N MET A 1 -69.10 2.44 -5.22
CA MET A 1 -67.88 2.31 -6.06
C MET A 1 -66.70 2.42 -5.13
N THR A 2 -66.36 1.30 -4.49
CA THR A 2 -65.16 1.16 -3.66
C THR A 2 -63.96 1.19 -4.58
N ILE A 3 -63.14 2.24 -4.48
CA ILE A 3 -61.80 2.25 -5.08
C ILE A 3 -61.07 1.07 -4.42
N PRO A 4 -60.63 0.04 -5.17
CA PRO A 4 -59.82 -1.01 -4.60
C PRO A 4 -58.62 -0.35 -3.94
N GLU A 5 -58.35 -0.66 -2.67
CA GLU A 5 -57.05 -0.34 -2.06
C GLU A 5 -55.99 -0.90 -3.00
N ASP A 6 -55.18 0.01 -3.54
CA ASP A 6 -54.00 -0.29 -4.32
C ASP A 6 -53.13 -1.18 -3.43
N VAL A 7 -53.11 -2.48 -3.73
CA VAL A 7 -52.24 -3.41 -3.03
C VAL A 7 -50.84 -3.00 -3.45
N ASP A 8 -50.15 -2.24 -2.58
CA ASP A 8 -48.79 -1.75 -2.80
C ASP A 8 -47.94 -2.85 -3.46
N ASP A 9 -47.60 -2.66 -4.73
CA ASP A 9 -46.78 -3.62 -5.48
C ASP A 9 -45.43 -3.75 -4.76
N PRO A 10 -45.09 -4.93 -4.21
CA PRO A 10 -43.85 -5.10 -3.46
C PRO A 10 -42.61 -4.73 -4.28
N ILE A 11 -42.66 -4.90 -5.60
CA ILE A 11 -41.56 -4.55 -6.51
C ILE A 11 -41.38 -3.03 -6.56
N GLU A 12 -42.46 -2.26 -6.68
CA GLU A 12 -42.40 -0.79 -6.71
C GLU A 12 -41.86 -0.23 -5.40
N SER A 13 -42.36 -0.72 -4.25
CA SER A 13 -41.85 -0.32 -2.94
C SER A 13 -40.34 -0.64 -2.79
N TYR A 14 -39.89 -1.78 -3.31
CA TYR A 14 -38.47 -2.12 -3.32
C TYR A 14 -37.64 -1.20 -4.24
N LEU A 15 -38.16 -0.85 -5.42
CA LEU A 15 -37.49 0.09 -6.34
C LEU A 15 -37.38 1.49 -5.74
N ASP A 16 -38.36 1.94 -4.97
CA ASP A 16 -38.30 3.21 -4.23
C ASP A 16 -37.22 3.21 -3.14
N GLU A 17 -37.05 2.09 -2.44
CA GLU A 17 -35.93 1.92 -1.50
C GLU A 17 -34.57 1.96 -2.21
N VAL A 18 -34.46 1.28 -3.36
CA VAL A 18 -33.24 1.30 -4.19
C VAL A 18 -32.97 2.73 -4.68
N PHE A 19 -33.97 3.43 -5.19
CA PHE A 19 -33.88 4.81 -5.65
C PHE A 19 -33.38 5.74 -4.55
N THR A 20 -33.97 5.63 -3.35
CA THR A 20 -33.60 6.43 -2.18
C THR A 20 -32.17 6.16 -1.71
N ALA A 21 -31.69 4.92 -1.86
CA ALA A 21 -30.34 4.52 -1.50
C ALA A 21 -29.27 4.88 -2.55
N MET A 22 -29.65 5.01 -3.82
CA MET A 22 -28.73 5.25 -4.93
C MET A 22 -28.15 6.66 -4.94
N ARG A 23 -26.90 6.79 -5.43
CA ARG A 23 -26.28 8.08 -5.75
C ARG A 23 -25.74 8.06 -7.17
N GLY A 24 -25.89 9.16 -7.91
CA GLY A 24 -25.33 9.27 -9.25
C GLY A 24 -26.08 10.24 -10.13
N SER A 25 -25.80 10.16 -11.44
CA SER A 25 -26.54 10.96 -12.41
C SER A 25 -27.98 10.46 -12.57
N PRO A 26 -28.98 11.33 -12.78
CA PRO A 26 -30.36 10.91 -12.99
C PRO A 26 -30.56 9.95 -14.18
N ARG A 27 -29.67 9.98 -15.18
CA ARG A 27 -29.71 9.05 -16.32
C ARG A 27 -29.25 7.65 -15.91
N THR A 28 -28.18 7.56 -15.13
CA THR A 28 -27.67 6.28 -14.60
C THR A 28 -28.67 5.64 -13.67
N ILE A 29 -29.26 6.42 -12.75
CA ILE A 29 -30.26 5.94 -11.80
C ILE A 29 -31.45 5.33 -12.55
N ARG A 30 -32.03 6.07 -13.51
CA ARG A 30 -33.15 5.57 -14.32
C ARG A 30 -32.82 4.31 -15.11
N ARG A 31 -31.61 4.23 -15.68
CA ARG A 31 -31.17 3.04 -16.42
C ARG A 31 -31.10 1.81 -15.50
N VAL A 32 -30.47 1.96 -14.33
CA VAL A 32 -30.33 0.87 -13.35
C VAL A 32 -31.68 0.45 -12.79
N LEU A 33 -32.55 1.39 -12.42
CA LEU A 33 -33.87 1.04 -11.90
C LEU A 33 -34.69 0.26 -12.92
N ARG A 34 -34.70 0.66 -14.19
CA ARG A 34 -35.37 -0.09 -15.26
C ARG A 34 -34.80 -1.51 -15.39
N GLU A 35 -33.48 -1.65 -15.40
CA GLU A 35 -32.83 -2.97 -15.50
C GLU A 35 -33.15 -3.88 -14.31
N VAL A 36 -33.20 -3.32 -13.10
CA VAL A 36 -33.58 -4.04 -11.88
C VAL A 36 -35.06 -4.42 -11.91
N GLU A 37 -35.93 -3.51 -12.33
CA GLU A 37 -37.36 -3.75 -12.52
C GLU A 37 -37.60 -4.90 -13.50
N ASP A 38 -36.99 -4.84 -14.69
CA ASP A 38 -37.12 -5.86 -15.73
C ASP A 38 -36.73 -7.25 -15.17
N HIS A 39 -35.60 -7.35 -14.46
CA HIS A 39 -35.16 -8.61 -13.86
C HIS A 39 -36.03 -9.09 -12.69
N LEU A 40 -36.57 -8.18 -11.88
CA LEU A 40 -37.51 -8.55 -10.81
C LEU A 40 -38.81 -9.09 -11.39
N ARG A 41 -39.34 -8.45 -12.43
CA ARG A 41 -40.55 -8.88 -13.14
C ARG A 41 -40.33 -10.24 -13.82
N ASP A 42 -39.19 -10.43 -14.49
CA ASP A 42 -38.83 -11.73 -15.10
C ASP A 42 -38.74 -12.86 -14.06
N ALA A 43 -38.08 -12.60 -12.92
CA ALA A 43 -37.95 -13.57 -11.83
C ALA A 43 -39.29 -13.89 -11.16
N ALA A 44 -40.15 -12.89 -10.98
CA ALA A 44 -41.51 -13.10 -10.47
C ALA A 44 -42.36 -13.91 -11.45
N ALA A 45 -42.30 -13.60 -12.76
CA ALA A 45 -43.01 -14.36 -13.79
C ALA A 45 -42.53 -15.83 -13.89
N GLU A 46 -41.26 -16.10 -13.62
CA GLU A 46 -40.75 -17.47 -13.47
C GLU A 46 -41.37 -18.19 -12.26
N ALA A 47 -41.44 -17.54 -11.10
CA ALA A 47 -42.04 -18.11 -9.89
C ALA A 47 -43.56 -18.33 -10.03
N GLN A 48 -44.28 -17.43 -10.70
CA GLN A 48 -45.70 -17.61 -11.03
C GLN A 48 -45.93 -18.82 -11.94
N ARG A 49 -45.08 -19.02 -12.97
CA ARG A 49 -45.15 -20.22 -13.82
C ARG A 49 -44.90 -21.52 -13.04
N ALA A 50 -44.22 -21.44 -11.90
CA ALA A 50 -44.07 -22.55 -10.96
C ALA A 50 -45.25 -22.73 -9.99
N GLY A 51 -46.33 -21.95 -10.16
CA GLY A 51 -47.57 -22.06 -9.39
C GLY A 51 -47.65 -21.19 -8.14
N MET A 52 -46.72 -20.25 -7.93
CA MET A 52 -46.80 -19.30 -6.81
C MET A 52 -47.84 -18.20 -7.09
N SER A 53 -48.42 -17.64 -6.03
CA SER A 53 -49.23 -16.42 -6.16
C SER A 53 -48.37 -15.22 -6.53
N ASP A 54 -48.97 -14.18 -7.12
CA ASP A 54 -48.26 -12.97 -7.58
C ASP A 54 -47.44 -12.32 -6.47
N ASP A 55 -48.02 -12.20 -5.27
CA ASP A 55 -47.41 -11.57 -4.10
C ASP A 55 -46.26 -12.41 -3.51
N GLU A 56 -46.39 -13.75 -3.48
CA GLU A 56 -45.30 -14.64 -3.09
C GLU A 56 -44.15 -14.65 -4.10
N ALA A 57 -44.48 -14.62 -5.39
CA ALA A 57 -43.51 -14.57 -6.48
C ALA A 57 -42.68 -13.28 -6.43
N ALA A 58 -43.32 -12.13 -6.22
CA ALA A 58 -42.65 -10.85 -6.07
C ALA A 58 -41.70 -10.84 -4.86
N ARG A 59 -42.16 -11.29 -3.68
CA ARG A 59 -41.32 -11.37 -2.48
C ARG A 59 -40.14 -12.33 -2.65
N LEU A 60 -40.34 -13.46 -3.33
CA LEU A 60 -39.24 -14.38 -3.65
C LEU A 60 -38.21 -13.75 -4.57
N ALA A 61 -38.64 -13.01 -5.61
CA ALA A 61 -37.76 -12.29 -6.52
C ALA A 61 -36.92 -11.24 -5.78
N ILE A 62 -37.55 -10.44 -4.90
CA ILE A 62 -36.86 -9.46 -4.05
C ILE A 62 -35.87 -10.14 -3.11
N ALA A 63 -36.27 -11.24 -2.46
CA ALA A 63 -35.39 -11.98 -1.56
C ALA A 63 -34.15 -12.54 -2.27
N ARG A 64 -34.27 -12.95 -3.54
CA ARG A 64 -33.15 -13.37 -4.39
C ARG A 64 -32.20 -12.22 -4.74
N PHE A 65 -32.74 -11.02 -4.99
CA PHE A 65 -31.93 -9.82 -5.24
C PHE A 65 -31.20 -9.33 -3.99
N GLY A 66 -31.80 -9.52 -2.82
CA GLY A 66 -31.24 -9.13 -1.53
C GLY A 66 -31.57 -7.67 -1.16
N PRO A 67 -30.86 -7.09 -0.17
CA PRO A 67 -31.22 -5.77 0.36
C PRO A 67 -30.99 -4.63 -0.64
N ALA A 68 -31.95 -3.70 -0.74
CA ALA A 68 -31.90 -2.54 -1.65
C ALA A 68 -30.62 -1.71 -1.51
N ARG A 69 -30.12 -1.51 -0.28
CA ARG A 69 -28.86 -0.78 -0.01
C ARG A 69 -27.64 -1.48 -0.61
N SER A 70 -27.60 -2.81 -0.59
CA SER A 70 -26.51 -3.59 -1.16
C SER A 70 -26.48 -3.40 -2.68
N LEU A 71 -27.65 -3.51 -3.33
CA LEU A 71 -27.80 -3.29 -4.77
C LEU A 71 -27.44 -1.86 -5.17
N ALA A 72 -28.00 -0.86 -4.49
CA ALA A 72 -27.70 0.55 -4.75
C ALA A 72 -26.20 0.87 -4.59
N SER A 73 -25.53 0.28 -3.59
CA SER A 73 -24.10 0.44 -3.39
C SER A 73 -23.27 -0.18 -4.52
N ALA A 74 -23.67 -1.37 -4.99
CA ALA A 74 -23.01 -2.07 -6.10
C ALA A 74 -23.18 -1.33 -7.43
N SER A 75 -24.37 -0.81 -7.72
CA SER A 75 -24.65 -0.06 -8.96
C SER A 75 -23.98 1.32 -8.96
N THR A 76 -23.89 1.98 -7.80
CA THR A 76 -23.12 3.22 -7.66
C THR A 76 -21.62 2.97 -7.88
N ALA A 77 -21.13 1.79 -7.49
CA ALA A 77 -19.77 1.32 -7.73
C ALA A 77 -19.49 0.90 -9.20
N ALA A 78 -20.49 0.90 -10.09
CA ALA A 78 -20.32 0.53 -11.51
C ALA A 78 -20.17 1.74 -12.45
N GLY A 79 -20.07 2.96 -11.93
CA GLY A 79 -19.86 4.17 -12.74
C GLY A 79 -18.54 4.18 -13.54
N PRO A 80 -18.42 4.97 -14.63
CA PRO A 80 -17.22 5.00 -15.46
C PRO A 80 -16.00 5.48 -14.68
N LEU A 81 -14.90 4.73 -14.80
CA LEU A 81 -13.62 5.08 -14.18
C LEU A 81 -13.10 6.40 -14.75
N ARG A 82 -12.90 7.40 -13.90
CA ARG A 82 -12.25 8.64 -14.31
C ARG A 82 -10.74 8.47 -14.16
N VAL A 83 -9.98 8.98 -15.13
CA VAL A 83 -8.50 8.98 -15.09
C VAL A 83 -7.98 9.65 -13.79
N SER A 84 -8.68 10.67 -13.30
CA SER A 84 -8.35 11.32 -12.03
C SER A 84 -8.51 10.41 -10.80
N ASP A 85 -9.42 9.45 -10.83
CA ASP A 85 -9.61 8.50 -9.73
C ASP A 85 -8.47 7.48 -9.71
N VAL A 86 -8.05 7.00 -10.89
CA VAL A 86 -6.86 6.14 -11.05
C VAL A 86 -5.61 6.90 -10.58
N GLY A 87 -5.42 8.15 -11.03
CA GLY A 87 -4.29 8.98 -10.64
C GLY A 87 -4.22 9.22 -9.12
N ARG A 88 -5.35 9.46 -8.46
CA ARG A 88 -5.41 9.58 -6.99
C ARG A 88 -5.07 8.29 -6.28
N GLN A 89 -5.57 7.15 -6.76
CA GLN A 89 -5.25 5.84 -6.18
C GLN A 89 -3.76 5.52 -6.32
N LEU A 90 -3.18 5.74 -7.50
CA LEU A 90 -1.75 5.58 -7.73
C LEU A 90 -0.93 6.51 -6.85
N LEU A 91 -1.32 7.78 -6.71
CA LEU A 91 -0.63 8.72 -5.83
C LEU A 91 -0.64 8.25 -4.36
N VAL A 92 -1.80 7.81 -3.85
CA VAL A 92 -1.91 7.26 -2.48
C VAL A 92 -1.04 6.01 -2.33
N LEU A 93 -1.01 5.14 -3.33
CA LEU A 93 -0.18 3.93 -3.37
C LEU A 93 1.31 4.28 -3.32
N CYS A 94 1.75 5.20 -4.18
CA CYS A 94 3.12 5.68 -4.26
C CYS A 94 3.54 6.36 -2.96
N CYS A 95 2.71 7.20 -2.35
CA CYS A 95 3.01 7.82 -1.06
C CYS A 95 3.19 6.78 0.06
N LEU A 96 2.36 5.73 0.08
CA LEU A 96 2.50 4.65 1.05
C LEU A 96 3.82 3.88 0.84
N LEU A 97 4.09 3.45 -0.39
CA LEU A 97 5.27 2.67 -0.71
C LEU A 97 6.56 3.48 -0.48
N ALA A 98 6.58 4.75 -0.89
CA ALA A 98 7.69 5.67 -0.64
C ALA A 98 7.90 5.91 0.86
N GLY A 99 6.81 6.10 1.63
CA GLY A 99 6.88 6.25 3.08
C GLY A 99 7.48 5.02 3.77
N ILE A 100 7.01 3.81 3.41
CA ILE A 100 7.57 2.55 3.92
C ILE A 100 9.06 2.43 3.52
N GLY A 101 9.39 2.66 2.25
CA GLY A 101 10.77 2.64 1.74
C GLY A 101 11.72 3.54 2.52
N LEU A 102 11.35 4.81 2.69
CA LEU A 102 12.13 5.81 3.41
C LEU A 102 12.27 5.48 4.90
N VAL A 103 11.20 5.01 5.56
CA VAL A 103 11.29 4.56 6.96
C VAL A 103 12.23 3.36 7.09
N SER A 104 12.19 2.41 6.16
CA SER A 104 13.12 1.27 6.13
C SER A 104 14.58 1.73 5.95
N ILE A 105 14.83 2.71 5.08
CA ILE A 105 16.16 3.34 4.94
C ILE A 105 16.59 3.95 6.30
N GLY A 106 15.70 4.67 6.98
CA GLY A 106 15.96 5.20 8.33
C GLY A 106 16.28 4.14 9.38
N ALA A 107 15.48 3.07 9.44
CA ALA A 107 15.73 1.95 10.33
C ALA A 107 17.09 1.29 10.03
N SER A 108 17.49 1.21 8.75
CA SER A 108 18.82 0.71 8.38
C SER A 108 19.95 1.63 8.85
N GLY A 109 19.69 2.95 8.97
CA GLY A 109 20.61 3.90 9.60
C GLY A 109 20.80 3.62 11.09
N VAL A 110 19.74 3.27 11.82
CA VAL A 110 19.84 2.84 13.23
C VAL A 110 20.65 1.56 13.38
N VAL A 111 20.41 0.56 12.51
CA VAL A 111 21.18 -0.69 12.50
C VAL A 111 22.65 -0.41 12.17
N ALA A 112 22.93 0.42 11.16
CA ALA A 112 24.29 0.83 10.80
C ALA A 112 24.98 1.56 11.95
N ALA A 113 24.26 2.43 12.68
CA ALA A 113 24.78 3.10 13.85
C ALA A 113 25.20 2.09 14.94
N GLY A 114 24.36 1.08 15.21
CA GLY A 114 24.66 -0.01 16.12
C GLY A 114 25.88 -0.84 15.69
N MET A 115 25.97 -1.19 14.40
CA MET A 115 27.12 -1.88 13.83
C MET A 115 28.41 -1.06 13.96
N GLY A 116 28.35 0.25 13.74
CA GLY A 116 29.51 1.13 13.89
C GLY A 116 30.01 1.22 15.33
N LYS A 117 29.09 1.16 16.32
CA LYS A 117 29.46 1.07 17.73
C LYS A 117 30.07 -0.28 18.11
N ALA A 118 29.56 -1.37 17.54
CA ALA A 118 30.01 -2.72 17.86
C ALA A 118 31.30 -3.14 17.15
N PHE A 119 31.47 -2.74 15.89
CA PHE A 119 32.52 -3.22 14.99
C PHE A 119 33.42 -2.09 14.44
N GLY A 120 33.12 -0.84 14.77
CA GLY A 120 33.88 0.34 14.34
C GLY A 120 33.36 0.97 13.05
N ALA A 121 33.72 2.25 12.84
CA ALA A 121 33.30 3.03 11.69
C ALA A 121 33.76 2.43 10.34
N ARG A 122 34.96 1.84 10.31
CA ARG A 122 35.52 1.20 9.10
C ARG A 122 34.71 -0.01 8.62
N PHE A 123 34.14 -0.79 9.55
CA PHE A 123 33.25 -1.88 9.17
C PHE A 123 32.03 -1.37 8.40
N VAL A 124 31.48 -0.22 8.79
CA VAL A 124 30.27 0.35 8.16
C VAL A 124 30.57 1.13 6.90
N ALA A 125 31.59 1.99 6.92
CA ALA A 125 31.86 2.98 5.89
C ALA A 125 33.35 3.13 5.54
N GLY A 126 34.15 2.08 5.77
CA GLY A 126 35.54 2.06 5.37
C GLY A 126 35.72 1.89 3.86
N ASP A 127 36.79 2.48 3.35
CA ASP A 127 37.11 2.48 1.93
C ASP A 127 37.70 1.14 1.47
N LEU A 128 37.68 0.94 0.15
CA LEU A 128 38.34 -0.21 -0.48
C LEU A 128 39.86 -0.17 -0.24
N PRO A 129 40.54 -1.33 -0.18
CA PRO A 129 41.99 -1.39 -0.10
C PRO A 129 42.66 -0.61 -1.24
N GLY A 130 43.73 0.11 -0.91
CA GLY A 130 44.49 0.92 -1.87
C GLY A 130 43.95 2.33 -2.10
N VAL A 131 42.78 2.69 -1.54
CA VAL A 131 42.31 4.08 -1.54
C VAL A 131 43.26 4.94 -0.70
N THR A 132 43.76 6.01 -1.32
CA THR A 132 44.62 7.02 -0.68
C THR A 132 44.01 8.39 -0.88
N TYR A 133 44.29 9.30 0.05
CA TYR A 133 43.77 10.66 0.01
C TYR A 133 44.89 11.65 -0.27
N THR A 134 44.54 12.75 -0.95
CA THR A 134 45.45 13.88 -1.12
C THR A 134 45.72 14.55 0.23
N ALA A 135 46.83 15.29 0.33
CA ALA A 135 47.18 16.03 1.55
C ALA A 135 46.07 17.01 1.97
N ASP A 136 45.49 17.73 1.01
CA ASP A 136 44.39 18.67 1.26
C ASP A 136 43.15 17.97 1.82
N ARG A 137 42.77 16.82 1.25
CA ARG A 137 41.61 16.06 1.74
C ARG A 137 41.86 15.48 3.14
N CYS A 138 43.10 15.06 3.43
CA CYS A 138 43.48 14.64 4.77
C CYS A 138 43.42 15.80 5.77
N ALA A 139 43.84 17.01 5.37
CA ALA A 139 43.72 18.19 6.21
C ALA A 139 42.24 18.52 6.51
N ASP A 140 41.35 18.37 5.53
CA ASP A 140 39.91 18.51 5.73
C ASP A 140 39.36 17.52 6.76
N PHE A 141 39.67 16.22 6.59
CA PHE A 141 39.21 15.21 7.54
C PHE A 141 39.79 15.41 8.94
N ALA A 142 41.04 15.83 9.07
CA ALA A 142 41.65 16.15 10.36
C ALA A 142 40.96 17.34 11.05
N ARG A 143 40.47 18.33 10.28
CA ARG A 143 39.66 19.43 10.83
C ARG A 143 38.29 18.96 11.32
N LEU A 144 37.65 18.06 10.58
CA LEU A 144 36.31 17.53 10.91
C LEU A 144 36.34 16.51 12.05
N VAL A 145 37.42 15.73 12.16
CA VAL A 145 37.57 14.62 13.12
C VAL A 145 38.93 14.74 13.85
N PRO A 146 39.09 15.71 14.77
CA PRO A 146 40.40 16.06 15.34
C PRO A 146 41.02 14.98 16.24
N HIS A 147 40.25 13.97 16.63
CA HIS A 147 40.67 12.87 17.50
C HIS A 147 41.08 11.60 16.71
N ALA A 148 41.02 11.62 15.39
CA ALA A 148 41.55 10.54 14.57
C ALA A 148 43.08 10.57 14.51
N THR A 149 43.73 9.41 14.58
CA THR A 149 45.20 9.30 14.57
C THR A 149 45.78 9.15 13.16
N THR A 150 44.92 8.84 12.18
CA THR A 150 45.31 8.67 10.77
C THR A 150 44.25 9.27 9.85
N CYS A 151 44.66 9.68 8.65
CA CYS A 151 43.75 10.21 7.64
C CYS A 151 42.66 9.20 7.24
N ALA A 152 43.02 7.92 7.05
CA ALA A 152 42.06 6.86 6.73
C ALA A 152 41.03 6.63 7.85
N GLN A 153 41.45 6.73 9.11
CA GLN A 153 40.52 6.65 10.25
C GLN A 153 39.58 7.86 10.28
N ALA A 154 40.10 9.06 10.05
CA ALA A 154 39.31 10.29 10.00
C ALA A 154 38.24 10.21 8.90
N ALA A 155 38.63 9.76 7.71
CA ALA A 155 37.73 9.55 6.58
C ALA A 155 36.63 8.53 6.91
N ALA A 156 36.98 7.36 7.46
CA ALA A 156 36.00 6.34 7.82
C ALA A 156 34.99 6.82 8.88
N ILE A 157 35.43 7.60 9.89
CA ILE A 157 34.54 8.19 10.88
C ILE A 157 33.59 9.19 10.23
N HIS A 158 34.11 10.03 9.32
CA HIS A 158 33.31 11.01 8.59
C HIS A 158 32.25 10.33 7.70
N HIS A 159 32.66 9.39 6.83
CA HIS A 159 31.74 8.65 5.96
C HIS A 159 30.71 7.85 6.77
N TYR A 160 31.10 7.28 7.91
CA TYR A 160 30.17 6.62 8.81
C TYR A 160 29.07 7.57 9.32
N GLY A 161 29.46 8.80 9.70
CA GLY A 161 28.52 9.86 10.06
C GLY A 161 27.52 10.13 8.94
N GLU A 162 28.01 10.35 7.72
CA GLU A 162 27.16 10.60 6.54
C GLU A 162 26.18 9.45 6.26
N VAL A 163 26.66 8.19 6.30
CA VAL A 163 25.80 7.00 6.09
C VAL A 163 24.67 6.96 7.12
N VAL A 164 24.96 7.22 8.39
CA VAL A 164 23.95 7.20 9.45
C VAL A 164 23.00 8.39 9.31
N GLU A 165 23.53 9.60 9.19
CA GLU A 165 22.77 10.85 9.16
C GLU A 165 21.81 10.91 7.97
N TYR A 166 22.28 10.64 6.74
CA TYR A 166 21.43 10.67 5.56
C TYR A 166 20.32 9.62 5.62
N ARG A 167 20.60 8.44 6.18
CA ARG A 167 19.59 7.40 6.38
C ARG A 167 18.55 7.81 7.41
N LEU A 168 18.97 8.32 8.56
CA LEU A 168 18.05 8.82 9.59
C LEU A 168 17.17 9.96 9.05
N ALA A 169 17.75 10.90 8.30
CA ALA A 169 17.01 11.97 7.64
C ALA A 169 15.97 11.41 6.65
N ALA A 170 16.33 10.41 5.84
CA ALA A 170 15.38 9.70 4.99
C ALA A 170 14.26 9.05 5.81
N GLY A 171 14.57 8.44 6.95
CA GLY A 171 13.59 7.90 7.88
C GLY A 171 12.56 8.92 8.35
N VAL A 172 13.03 10.10 8.77
CA VAL A 172 12.17 11.23 9.17
C VAL A 172 11.29 11.68 8.01
N ALA A 173 11.86 11.84 6.81
CA ALA A 173 11.10 12.17 5.60
C ALA A 173 10.03 11.10 5.29
N GLY A 174 10.34 9.82 5.52
CA GLY A 174 9.40 8.71 5.38
C GLY A 174 8.22 8.80 6.36
N LEU A 175 8.47 9.16 7.61
CA LEU A 175 7.40 9.40 8.59
C LEU A 175 6.48 10.55 8.14
N PHE A 176 7.04 11.64 7.62
CA PHE A 176 6.24 12.72 7.02
C PHE A 176 5.42 12.22 5.82
N ALA A 177 6.00 11.44 4.93
CA ALA A 177 5.28 10.84 3.79
C ALA A 177 4.11 9.94 4.25
N LEU A 178 4.29 9.17 5.33
CA LEU A 178 3.21 8.35 5.92
C LEU A 178 2.09 9.21 6.54
N VAL A 179 2.43 10.35 7.17
CA VAL A 179 1.43 11.31 7.65
C VAL A 179 0.65 11.89 6.49
N VAL A 180 1.34 12.31 5.41
CA VAL A 180 0.70 12.81 4.18
C VAL A 180 -0.20 11.74 3.58
N TRP A 181 0.29 10.51 3.43
CA TRP A 181 -0.50 9.37 2.97
C TRP A 181 -1.77 9.19 3.80
N ARG A 182 -1.66 9.19 5.14
CA ARG A 182 -2.81 9.04 6.03
C ARG A 182 -3.82 10.17 5.84
N ARG A 183 -3.36 11.41 5.61
CA ARG A 183 -4.22 12.56 5.33
C ARG A 183 -4.90 12.44 3.96
N LEU A 184 -4.16 12.04 2.91
CA LEU A 184 -4.69 11.82 1.56
C LEU A 184 -5.73 10.70 1.55
N ARG A 185 -5.43 9.56 2.18
CA ARG A 185 -6.36 8.43 2.32
C ARG A 185 -7.65 8.81 3.03
N ARG A 186 -7.59 9.70 4.02
CA ARG A 186 -8.78 10.21 4.72
C ARG A 186 -9.57 11.23 3.90
N ARG A 187 -8.89 12.07 3.10
CA ARG A 187 -9.54 13.08 2.25
C ARG A 187 -10.15 12.49 0.99
N TRP A 188 -9.59 11.42 0.48
CA TRP A 188 -10.11 10.67 -0.67
C TRP A 188 -10.53 9.28 -0.21
N PRO A 189 -11.57 9.18 0.66
CA PRO A 189 -12.13 7.89 0.98
C PRO A 189 -12.55 7.27 -0.34
N SER A 190 -12.06 6.05 -0.61
CA SER A 190 -12.42 5.29 -1.80
C SER A 190 -13.95 5.26 -1.88
N THR A 191 -14.51 6.05 -2.78
CA THR A 191 -15.95 6.11 -3.04
C THR A 191 -16.35 4.74 -3.53
N ALA A 192 -17.24 4.05 -2.79
CA ALA A 192 -18.07 2.86 -3.10
C ALA A 192 -17.52 1.74 -4.01
N HIS A 193 -16.87 2.09 -5.12
CA HIS A 193 -15.87 1.30 -5.83
C HIS A 193 -14.80 0.85 -4.82
N GLY A 194 -14.87 -0.40 -4.38
CA GLY A 194 -13.74 -1.06 -3.72
C GLY A 194 -12.45 -0.71 -4.47
N LEU A 195 -11.34 -0.56 -3.74
CA LEU A 195 -10.02 -0.30 -4.32
C LEU A 195 -9.91 -1.00 -5.68
N LEU A 196 -9.73 -0.23 -6.78
CA LEU A 196 -9.60 -0.82 -8.12
C LEU A 196 -8.45 -1.83 -8.16
N LEU A 197 -7.52 -1.67 -7.23
CA LEU A 197 -6.39 -2.53 -6.99
C LEU A 197 -6.76 -3.60 -5.95
N PRO A 198 -6.48 -4.89 -6.22
CA PRO A 198 -6.67 -5.96 -5.26
C PRO A 198 -6.01 -5.63 -3.92
N ARG A 199 -6.67 -5.98 -2.80
CA ARG A 199 -6.12 -5.78 -1.44
C ARG A 199 -4.72 -6.39 -1.28
N ALA A 200 -4.46 -7.48 -1.99
CA ALA A 200 -3.19 -8.19 -2.03
C ALA A 200 -2.06 -7.46 -2.80
N LEU A 201 -2.36 -6.47 -3.64
CA LEU A 201 -1.36 -5.85 -4.51
C LEU A 201 -0.25 -5.15 -3.72
N MET A 202 -0.61 -4.33 -2.73
CA MET A 202 0.38 -3.61 -1.93
C MET A 202 1.35 -4.52 -1.17
N PRO A 203 0.89 -5.49 -0.36
CA PRO A 203 1.81 -6.38 0.33
C PRO A 203 2.62 -7.25 -0.63
N ALA A 204 2.08 -7.61 -1.81
CA ALA A 204 2.85 -8.32 -2.84
C ALA A 204 3.97 -7.46 -3.42
N LEU A 205 3.68 -6.22 -3.83
CA LEU A 205 4.69 -5.28 -4.35
C LEU A 205 5.77 -4.99 -3.31
N ALA A 206 5.38 -4.72 -2.06
CA ALA A 206 6.33 -4.49 -0.98
C ALA A 206 7.20 -5.73 -0.72
N ALA A 207 6.60 -6.93 -0.61
CA ALA A 207 7.35 -8.17 -0.41
C ALA A 207 8.37 -8.41 -1.53
N ALA A 208 7.96 -8.27 -2.79
CA ALA A 208 8.84 -8.47 -3.94
C ALA A 208 9.99 -7.45 -3.98
N LEU A 209 9.70 -6.15 -3.82
CA LEU A 209 10.70 -5.10 -3.86
C LEU A 209 11.72 -5.24 -2.73
N PHE A 210 11.27 -5.49 -1.50
CA PHE A 210 12.18 -5.64 -0.36
C PHE A 210 12.95 -6.97 -0.38
N ALA A 211 12.38 -8.05 -0.91
CA ALA A 211 13.12 -9.29 -1.11
C ALA A 211 14.24 -9.11 -2.15
N MET A 212 13.95 -8.43 -3.26
CA MET A 212 14.94 -8.10 -4.28
C MET A 212 16.03 -7.17 -3.71
N ALA A 213 15.64 -6.11 -3.00
CA ALA A 213 16.59 -5.20 -2.34
C ALA A 213 17.49 -5.93 -1.33
N SER A 214 16.90 -6.83 -0.51
CA SER A 214 17.66 -7.68 0.41
C SER A 214 18.71 -8.50 -0.32
N LEU A 215 18.34 -9.18 -1.41
CA LEU A 215 19.26 -10.03 -2.17
C LEU A 215 20.43 -9.20 -2.74
N LEU A 216 20.14 -8.08 -3.39
CA LEU A 216 21.16 -7.22 -3.98
C LEU A 216 22.11 -6.66 -2.90
N LEU A 217 21.56 -6.16 -1.79
CA LEU A 217 22.36 -5.62 -0.69
C LEU A 217 23.20 -6.69 0.01
N ALA A 218 22.68 -7.92 0.15
CA ALA A 218 23.43 -9.05 0.71
C ALA A 218 24.60 -9.44 -0.19
N VAL A 219 24.42 -9.44 -1.52
CA VAL A 219 25.52 -9.67 -2.48
C VAL A 219 26.59 -8.59 -2.35
N GLN A 220 26.20 -7.31 -2.27
CA GLN A 220 27.15 -6.21 -2.07
C GLN A 220 27.89 -6.33 -0.73
N ALA A 221 27.20 -6.71 0.34
CA ALA A 221 27.82 -6.96 1.64
C ALA A 221 28.83 -8.11 1.58
N ALA A 222 28.48 -9.21 0.92
CA ALA A 222 29.37 -10.36 0.73
C ALA A 222 30.61 -9.99 -0.07
N ASN A 223 30.45 -9.25 -1.17
CA ASN A 223 31.56 -8.75 -1.98
C ASN A 223 32.48 -7.79 -1.20
N ALA A 224 31.93 -6.92 -0.36
CA ALA A 224 32.75 -6.08 0.51
C ALA A 224 33.55 -6.92 1.53
N LEU A 225 32.92 -7.95 2.11
CA LEU A 225 33.58 -8.84 3.08
C LEU A 225 34.69 -9.71 2.46
N THR A 226 34.57 -10.10 1.19
CA THR A 226 35.65 -10.84 0.49
C THR A 226 36.86 -9.94 0.20
N VAL A 227 36.64 -8.64 -0.01
CA VAL A 227 37.72 -7.65 -0.16
C VAL A 227 38.37 -7.36 1.19
N GLY A 228 37.58 -7.23 2.26
CA GLY A 228 38.10 -7.09 3.62
C GLY A 228 37.03 -6.68 4.63
N ARG A 229 37.22 -7.06 5.90
CA ARG A 229 36.26 -6.73 6.99
C ARG A 229 36.05 -5.22 7.16
N ASP A 230 37.04 -4.42 6.82
CA ASP A 230 37.03 -2.96 6.96
C ASP A 230 36.63 -2.22 5.69
N ALA A 231 36.13 -2.91 4.66
CA ALA A 231 35.75 -2.33 3.37
C ALA A 231 34.29 -1.84 3.33
N GLY A 232 33.76 -1.39 4.47
CA GLY A 232 32.43 -0.79 4.54
C GLY A 232 31.26 -1.76 4.28
N ALA A 233 31.41 -3.05 4.61
CA ALA A 233 30.36 -4.05 4.42
C ALA A 233 29.07 -3.75 5.23
N GLY A 234 29.21 -3.11 6.39
CA GLY A 234 28.13 -2.82 7.32
C GLY A 234 27.03 -1.92 6.75
N GLN A 235 27.35 -0.99 5.84
CA GLN A 235 26.31 -0.16 5.21
C GLN A 235 25.34 -1.01 4.35
N TRP A 236 25.86 -2.03 3.67
CA TRP A 236 25.05 -2.91 2.83
C TRP A 236 24.30 -3.93 3.69
N LEU A 237 24.99 -4.52 4.67
CA LEU A 237 24.42 -5.51 5.57
C LEU A 237 23.25 -4.96 6.39
N SER A 238 23.38 -3.74 6.92
CA SER A 238 22.29 -3.06 7.65
C SER A 238 21.04 -2.86 6.79
N GLY A 239 21.21 -2.49 5.52
CA GLY A 239 20.11 -2.36 4.56
C GLY A 239 19.46 -3.72 4.23
N ALA A 240 20.29 -4.76 4.05
CA ALA A 240 19.81 -6.12 3.79
C ALA A 240 18.96 -6.65 4.95
N VAL A 241 19.45 -6.53 6.19
CA VAL A 241 18.76 -6.98 7.41
C VAL A 241 17.37 -6.34 7.52
N VAL A 242 17.27 -5.01 7.37
CA VAL A 242 15.97 -4.32 7.44
C VAL A 242 15.06 -4.74 6.30
N SER A 243 15.61 -4.88 5.08
CA SER A 243 14.82 -5.31 3.92
C SER A 243 14.22 -6.71 4.09
N ILE A 244 14.96 -7.65 4.70
CA ILE A 244 14.42 -8.99 5.04
C ILE A 244 13.21 -8.88 5.96
N VAL A 245 13.33 -8.11 7.05
CA VAL A 245 12.25 -7.94 8.03
C VAL A 245 10.99 -7.39 7.36
N VAL A 246 11.14 -6.38 6.50
CA VAL A 246 10.02 -5.75 5.80
C VAL A 246 9.42 -6.69 4.74
N ALA A 247 10.26 -7.45 4.03
CA ALA A 247 9.80 -8.45 3.07
C ALA A 247 8.98 -9.55 3.75
N VAL A 248 9.44 -10.07 4.89
CA VAL A 248 8.73 -11.09 5.69
C VAL A 248 7.40 -10.54 6.22
N ALA A 249 7.41 -9.34 6.80
CA ALA A 249 6.19 -8.70 7.30
C ALA A 249 5.15 -8.48 6.19
N SER A 250 5.61 -8.01 5.02
CA SER A 250 4.77 -7.80 3.84
C SER A 250 4.24 -9.12 3.28
N GLY A 251 5.07 -10.17 3.22
CA GLY A 251 4.66 -11.52 2.81
C GLY A 251 3.61 -12.12 3.75
N GLY A 252 3.75 -11.96 5.06
CA GLY A 252 2.73 -12.36 6.03
C GLY A 252 1.42 -11.60 5.85
N SER A 253 1.48 -10.30 5.53
CA SER A 253 0.29 -9.51 5.18
C SER A 253 -0.36 -9.95 3.88
N LEU A 254 0.43 -10.36 2.88
CA LEU A 254 -0.06 -10.91 1.62
C LEU A 254 -0.83 -12.20 1.86
N VAL A 255 -0.24 -13.15 2.60
CA VAL A 255 -0.89 -14.44 2.92
C VAL A 255 -2.22 -14.24 3.64
N ARG A 256 -2.29 -13.31 4.61
CA ARG A 256 -3.56 -12.96 5.26
C ARG A 256 -4.60 -12.40 4.28
N SER A 257 -4.17 -11.48 3.41
CA SER A 257 -5.05 -10.87 2.41
C SER A 257 -5.62 -11.89 1.41
N LEU A 258 -4.84 -12.92 1.05
CA LEU A 258 -5.29 -13.99 0.17
C LEU A 258 -6.26 -14.96 0.87
N ARG A 259 -6.09 -15.21 2.17
CA ARG A 259 -7.01 -16.06 2.95
C ARG A 259 -8.36 -15.42 3.21
N GLU A 260 -8.40 -14.08 3.30
CA GLU A 260 -9.62 -13.30 3.52
C GLU A 260 -10.36 -12.96 2.21
N ALA A 261 -9.80 -13.32 1.05
CA ALA A 261 -10.48 -13.10 -0.22
C ALA A 261 -11.69 -14.05 -0.33
N PRO A 262 -12.92 -13.54 -0.53
CA PRO A 262 -14.06 -14.40 -0.81
C PRO A 262 -13.79 -15.18 -2.09
N VAL A 263 -13.94 -16.51 -2.01
CA VAL A 263 -13.86 -17.44 -3.15
C VAL A 263 -15.08 -17.24 -4.04
#